data_AF-A0A1Y1LZC8-F1
#
_entry.id   AF-A0A1Y1LZC8-F1
#
_cell.length_a   1.000
_cell.length_b   1.000
_cell.length_c   1.000
_cell.angle_alpha   90.00
_cell.angle_beta   90.00
_cell.angle_gamma   90.00
#
_symmetry.space_group_name_H-M   'P 1'
#
loop_
_entity.id
_entity.type
_entity.pdbx_description
1 polymer ?
#
loop_
_entity_poly.entity_id
_entity_poly.type
_entity_poly.pdbx_seq_one_letter_code
_entity_poly.pdbx_strand_id
1 'polypeptide(L)'
;MKRCPILVSTVICYMTRLSLISVVIALYIKTDGAIHAEVMASSQPILNLDSLRNVCTTPACLCASSSILNNMDPSVDPCDDFHEFVCGNYLKTTNIPDDQHSIGTMNKRNSYTRHA
;
A
#
# COMPACT_ATOMS: atom_id res chain seq x y z
N MET A 1 36.50 -8.01 50.84
CA MET A 1 35.51 -8.96 50.29
C MET A 1 34.12 -8.29 50.23
N LYS A 2 33.75 -7.60 49.13
CA LYS A 2 32.41 -6.99 48.94
C LYS A 2 31.95 -7.02 47.45
N ARG A 3 32.22 -8.12 46.74
CA ARG A 3 31.94 -8.25 45.30
C ARG A 3 30.85 -9.28 44.96
N CYS A 4 30.00 -9.64 45.93
CA CYS A 4 28.90 -10.59 45.71
C CYS A 4 27.48 -9.97 45.56
N PRO A 5 27.09 -8.84 46.20
CA PRO A 5 25.70 -8.38 46.14
C PRO A 5 25.34 -7.55 44.89
N ILE A 6 26.32 -6.88 44.28
CA ILE A 6 26.10 -6.01 43.12
C ILE A 6 25.85 -6.83 41.85
N LEU A 7 26.57 -7.94 41.69
CA LEU A 7 26.40 -8.84 40.55
C LEU A 7 25.03 -9.53 40.60
N VAL A 8 24.58 -9.95 41.77
CA VAL A 8 23.25 -10.57 41.95
C VAL A 8 22.14 -9.56 41.68
N SER A 9 22.26 -8.33 42.19
CA SER A 9 21.27 -7.27 41.94
C SER A 9 21.18 -6.86 40.47
N THR A 10 22.31 -6.76 39.77
CA THR A 10 22.34 -6.41 38.34
C THR A 10 21.75 -7.52 37.46
N VAL A 11 22.03 -8.79 37.78
CA VAL A 11 21.42 -9.94 37.09
C VAL A 11 19.90 -9.99 37.32
N ILE A 12 19.43 -9.79 38.56
CA ILE A 12 17.99 -9.75 38.86
C ILE A 12 17.29 -8.59 38.13
N CYS A 13 17.88 -7.39 38.13
CA CYS A 13 17.35 -6.25 37.40
C CYS A 13 17.27 -6.52 35.89
N TYR A 14 18.27 -7.20 35.31
CA TYR A 14 18.25 -7.52 33.88
C TYR A 14 17.18 -8.56 33.53
N MET A 15 17.05 -9.62 34.32
CA MET A 15 16.06 -10.68 34.08
C MET A 15 14.61 -10.17 34.24
N THR A 16 14.37 -9.31 35.23
CA THR A 16 13.06 -8.66 35.40
C THR A 16 12.73 -7.72 34.24
N ARG A 17 13.71 -6.95 33.75
CA ARG A 17 13.53 -6.09 32.57
C ARG A 17 13.26 -6.90 31.29
N LEU A 18 14.02 -7.97 31.04
CA LEU A 18 13.80 -8.86 29.90
C LEU A 18 12.39 -9.48 29.94
N SER A 19 11.96 -9.96 31.11
CA SER A 19 10.63 -10.53 31.28
C SER A 19 9.51 -9.51 31.06
N LEU A 20 9.69 -8.25 31.48
CA LEU A 20 8.70 -7.20 31.23
C LEU A 20 8.63 -6.85 29.73
N ILE A 21 9.77 -6.76 29.05
CA ILE A 21 9.83 -6.48 27.61
C ILE A 21 9.15 -7.59 26.80
N SER A 22 9.39 -8.87 27.13
CA SER A 22 8.76 -9.98 26.43
C SER A 22 7.23 -10.01 26.59
N VAL A 23 6.72 -9.64 27.77
CA VAL A 23 5.28 -9.56 28.03
C VAL A 23 4.65 -8.43 27.24
N VAL A 24 5.29 -7.25 27.19
CA VAL A 24 4.80 -6.10 26.42
C VAL A 24 4.75 -6.42 24.93
N ILE A 25 5.80 -7.02 24.37
CA ILE A 25 5.83 -7.43 22.95
C ILE A 25 4.69 -8.42 22.63
N ALA A 26 4.46 -9.42 23.50
CA ALA A 26 3.38 -10.38 23.31
C ALA A 26 1.98 -9.72 23.33
N LEU A 27 1.79 -8.68 24.14
CA LEU A 27 0.53 -7.92 24.19
C LEU A 27 0.33 -7.06 22.95
N TYR A 28 1.38 -6.42 22.43
CA TYR A 28 1.32 -5.68 21.16
C TYR A 28 0.99 -6.59 19.98
N ILE A 29 1.67 -7.74 19.88
CA ILE A 29 1.37 -8.71 18.81
C ILE A 29 -0.06 -9.24 18.94
N LYS A 30 -0.62 -9.31 20.16
CA LYS A 30 -2.02 -9.71 20.37
C LYS A 30 -3.02 -8.61 19.99
N THR A 31 -2.65 -7.33 20.04
CA THR A 31 -3.49 -6.22 19.58
C THR A 31 -3.46 -6.04 18.07
N ASP A 32 -2.33 -6.34 17.41
CA ASP A 32 -2.19 -6.31 15.94
C ASP A 32 -2.55 -7.66 15.26
N GLY A 33 -2.59 -8.75 16.02
CA GLY A 33 -2.88 -10.11 15.53
C GLY A 33 -4.34 -10.37 15.14
N ALA A 34 -5.25 -9.44 15.44
CA ALA A 34 -6.62 -9.48 14.92
C ALA A 34 -6.71 -8.99 13.46
N ILE A 35 -5.67 -8.32 12.96
CA ILE A 35 -5.74 -7.59 11.69
C ILE A 35 -5.20 -8.41 10.50
N HIS A 36 -4.44 -9.49 10.76
CA HIS A 36 -3.90 -10.37 9.70
C HIS A 36 -4.69 -11.68 9.46
N ALA A 37 -5.59 -12.07 10.38
CA ALA A 37 -6.36 -13.30 10.23
C ALA A 37 -7.50 -13.18 9.20
N GLU A 38 -8.01 -11.96 8.94
CA GLU A 38 -9.10 -11.74 7.98
C GLU A 38 -8.62 -11.66 6.51
N VAL A 39 -7.33 -11.36 6.27
CA VAL A 39 -6.83 -11.06 4.91
C VAL A 39 -6.46 -12.32 4.11
N MET A 40 -6.27 -13.48 4.76
CA MET A 40 -5.82 -14.70 4.08
C MET A 40 -6.93 -15.76 3.86
N ALA A 41 -8.15 -15.53 4.37
CA ALA A 41 -9.25 -16.50 4.29
C ALA A 41 -10.16 -16.36 3.05
N SER A 42 -9.92 -15.41 2.14
CA SER A 42 -10.83 -15.09 1.02
C SER A 42 -10.44 -15.67 -0.34
N SER A 43 -9.44 -16.56 -0.42
CA SER A 43 -9.05 -17.19 -1.69
C SER A 43 -9.75 -18.53 -1.92
N GLN A 44 -11.05 -18.54 -2.26
CA GLN A 44 -11.66 -19.57 -3.12
C GLN A 44 -12.95 -19.08 -3.82
N PRO A 45 -13.28 -19.60 -5.02
CA PRO A 45 -14.15 -18.95 -6.01
C PRO A 45 -15.60 -19.44 -5.93
N ILE A 46 -16.52 -18.49 -5.78
CA ILE A 46 -17.92 -18.59 -6.22
C ILE A 46 -18.15 -17.33 -7.02
N LEU A 47 -18.83 -17.40 -8.19
CA LEU A 47 -19.18 -16.23 -8.99
C LEU A 47 -19.70 -15.15 -8.04
N ASN A 48 -18.88 -14.16 -7.80
CA ASN A 48 -19.03 -13.28 -6.66
C ASN A 48 -20.10 -12.29 -7.04
N LEU A 49 -21.38 -12.67 -6.84
CA LEU A 49 -22.53 -11.82 -7.11
C LEU A 49 -22.44 -10.52 -6.30
N ASP A 50 -21.71 -10.55 -5.18
CA ASP A 50 -21.33 -9.40 -4.39
C ASP A 50 -20.25 -8.55 -5.06
N SER A 51 -19.24 -9.15 -5.70
CA SER A 51 -18.29 -8.43 -6.55
C SER A 51 -18.97 -7.79 -7.75
N LEU A 52 -19.92 -8.46 -8.41
CA LEU A 52 -20.69 -7.86 -9.51
C LEU A 52 -21.61 -6.73 -9.01
N ARG A 53 -22.16 -6.86 -7.79
CA ARG A 53 -22.93 -5.79 -7.13
C ARG A 53 -22.08 -4.60 -6.68
N ASN A 54 -20.79 -4.81 -6.44
CA ASN A 54 -19.83 -3.79 -5.99
C ASN A 54 -19.01 -3.16 -7.13
N VAL A 55 -19.16 -3.63 -8.38
CA VAL A 55 -18.55 -2.99 -9.55
C VAL A 55 -19.41 -1.80 -9.97
N CYS A 56 -18.82 -0.61 -9.91
CA CYS A 56 -19.50 0.60 -10.35
C CYS A 56 -19.50 0.67 -11.89
N THR A 57 -20.70 0.76 -12.47
CA THR A 57 -20.93 0.87 -13.92
C THR A 57 -21.43 2.24 -14.34
N THR A 58 -21.38 3.22 -13.42
CA THR A 58 -21.72 4.61 -13.77
C THR A 58 -20.75 5.14 -14.83
N PRO A 59 -21.18 6.04 -15.72
CA PRO A 59 -20.32 6.60 -16.75
C PRO A 59 -19.01 7.19 -16.19
N ALA A 60 -19.08 7.86 -15.03
CA ALA A 60 -17.91 8.42 -14.36
C ALA A 60 -16.89 7.34 -13.97
N CYS A 61 -17.36 6.21 -13.43
CA CYS A 61 -16.47 5.11 -13.06
C CYS A 61 -15.87 4.43 -14.29
N LEU A 62 -16.66 4.19 -15.33
CA LEU A 62 -16.17 3.59 -16.58
C LEU A 62 -15.12 4.47 -17.27
N CYS A 63 -15.34 5.79 -17.28
CA CYS A 63 -14.35 6.75 -17.80
C CYS A 63 -13.06 6.74 -16.96
N ALA A 64 -13.19 6.71 -15.63
CA ALA A 64 -12.04 6.68 -14.73
C ALA A 64 -11.24 5.37 -14.87
N SER A 65 -11.91 4.22 -14.88
CA SER A 65 -11.27 2.91 -14.99
C SER A 65 -10.59 2.73 -16.35
N SER A 66 -11.25 3.16 -17.44
CA SER A 66 -10.64 3.17 -18.78
C SER A 66 -9.39 4.05 -18.82
N SER A 67 -9.45 5.26 -18.25
CA SER A 67 -8.29 6.16 -18.17
C SER A 67 -7.11 5.52 -17.40
N ILE A 68 -7.38 4.86 -16.27
CA ILE A 68 -6.36 4.13 -15.50
C ILE A 68 -5.74 3.03 -16.36
N LEU A 69 -6.55 2.14 -16.93
CA LEU A 69 -6.08 1.00 -17.71
C LEU A 69 -5.28 1.42 -18.94
N ASN A 70 -5.65 2.53 -19.59
CA ASN A 70 -4.91 3.05 -20.74
C ASN A 70 -3.52 3.58 -20.37
N ASN A 71 -3.28 3.98 -19.12
CA ASN A 71 -1.98 4.51 -18.69
C ASN A 71 -1.05 3.41 -18.17
N MET A 72 -1.60 2.27 -17.75
CA MET A 72 -0.85 1.14 -17.20
C MET A 72 -0.10 0.36 -18.28
N ASP A 73 1.07 -0.19 -17.93
CA ASP A 73 1.78 -1.20 -18.71
C ASP A 73 1.81 -2.53 -17.94
N PRO A 74 0.91 -3.48 -18.27
CA PRO A 74 0.83 -4.77 -17.58
C PRO A 74 1.95 -5.74 -17.95
N SER A 75 2.88 -5.38 -18.83
CA SER A 75 4.05 -6.21 -19.15
C SER A 75 5.17 -6.11 -18.09
N VAL A 76 5.10 -5.11 -17.21
CA VAL A 76 6.06 -4.90 -16.12
C VAL A 76 5.50 -5.47 -14.83
N ASP A 77 6.33 -6.18 -14.06
CA ASP A 77 5.93 -6.67 -12.74
C ASP A 77 5.82 -5.46 -11.77
N PRO A 78 4.67 -5.24 -11.11
CA PRO A 78 4.52 -4.16 -10.13
C PRO A 78 5.45 -4.29 -8.91
N CYS A 79 5.97 -5.49 -8.62
CA CYS A 79 6.95 -5.71 -7.56
C CYS A 79 8.37 -5.26 -7.97
N ASP A 80 8.66 -5.18 -9.26
CA ASP A 80 9.95 -4.74 -9.79
C ASP A 80 9.96 -3.23 -10.02
N ASP A 81 8.98 -2.69 -10.76
CA ASP A 81 8.82 -1.26 -10.98
C ASP A 81 7.33 -0.87 -11.04
N PHE A 82 6.79 -0.50 -9.87
CA PHE A 82 5.42 -0.05 -9.75
C PHE A 82 5.14 1.21 -10.57
N HIS A 83 6.13 2.09 -10.76
CA HIS A 83 5.93 3.33 -11.50
C HIS A 83 5.75 3.05 -13.00
N GLU A 84 6.59 2.20 -13.58
CA GLU A 84 6.43 1.77 -14.98
C GLU A 84 5.18 0.90 -15.16
N PHE A 85 4.81 0.06 -14.19
CA PHE A 85 3.55 -0.68 -14.25
C PHE A 85 2.32 0.25 -14.30
N VAL A 86 2.27 1.29 -13.46
CA VAL A 86 1.09 2.17 -13.39
C VAL A 86 1.08 3.31 -14.43
N CYS A 87 2.25 3.75 -14.90
CA CYS A 87 2.39 4.90 -15.79
C CYS A 87 3.07 4.57 -17.14
N GLY A 88 3.61 3.37 -17.34
CA GLY A 88 4.50 3.07 -18.46
C GLY A 88 3.89 3.36 -19.81
N ASN A 89 2.61 3.03 -20.01
CA ASN A 89 1.94 3.34 -21.27
C ASN A 89 1.64 4.84 -21.42
N TYR A 90 1.36 5.55 -20.32
CA TYR A 90 1.23 7.02 -20.35
C TYR A 90 2.54 7.69 -20.80
N LEU A 91 3.69 7.23 -20.29
CA LEU A 91 5.00 7.76 -20.65
C LEU A 91 5.34 7.47 -22.13
N LYS A 92 4.95 6.31 -22.65
CA LYS A 92 5.17 5.92 -24.05
C LYS A 92 4.31 6.69 -25.05
N THR A 93 3.11 7.12 -24.64
CA THR A 93 2.12 7.71 -25.55
C THR A 93 1.92 9.21 -25.38
N THR A 94 2.37 9.79 -24.26
CA THR A 94 2.18 11.22 -23.97
C THR A 94 3.37 12.03 -24.44
N ASN A 95 3.13 12.96 -25.37
CA ASN A 95 4.12 13.93 -25.80
C ASN A 95 3.95 15.25 -25.04
N ILE A 96 5.06 15.92 -24.71
CA ILE A 96 5.02 17.25 -24.11
C ILE A 96 4.68 18.27 -25.21
N PRO A 97 3.60 19.06 -25.08
CA PRO A 97 3.28 20.13 -26.02
C PRO A 97 4.33 21.24 -26.01
N ASP A 98 4.48 21.97 -27.12
CA ASP A 98 5.50 23.02 -27.27
C ASP A 98 5.37 24.16 -26.24
N ASP A 99 4.17 24.41 -25.72
CA ASP A 99 3.88 25.44 -24.73
C ASP A 99 4.16 25.01 -23.27
N GLN A 100 4.66 23.79 -23.06
CA GLN A 100 4.87 23.22 -21.74
C GLN A 100 6.26 22.60 -21.59
N HIS A 101 6.82 22.70 -20.38
CA HIS A 101 8.10 22.05 -20.03
C HIS A 101 7.92 20.70 -19.34
N SER A 102 6.69 20.41 -18.89
CA SER A 102 6.33 19.13 -18.29
C SER A 102 4.84 18.89 -18.49
N ILE A 103 4.48 17.63 -18.68
CA ILE A 103 3.09 17.20 -18.73
C ILE A 103 2.87 16.11 -17.69
N GLY A 104 1.71 16.17 -17.07
CA GLY A 104 1.26 15.19 -16.10
C GLY A 104 -0.22 15.33 -15.87
N THR A 105 -0.81 14.40 -15.13
CA THR A 105 -2.25 14.34 -14.87
C THR A 105 -2.80 15.65 -14.30
N MET A 106 -2.03 16.34 -13.46
CA MET A 106 -2.44 17.64 -12.90
C MET A 106 -2.59 18.72 -13.99
N ASN A 107 -1.56 18.89 -14.82
CA ASN A 107 -1.55 19.88 -15.90
C ASN A 107 -2.63 19.56 -16.93
N LYS A 108 -2.78 18.27 -17.30
CA LYS A 108 -3.79 17.78 -18.25
C LYS A 108 -5.23 18.03 -17.75
N ARG A 109 -5.47 17.91 -16.45
CA ARG A 109 -6.77 18.25 -15.85
C ARG A 109 -7.01 19.76 -15.81
N ASN A 110 -6.00 20.54 -15.43
CA ASN A 110 -6.09 22.00 -15.38
C ASN A 110 -6.38 22.61 -16.76
N SER A 111 -5.82 22.04 -17.84
CA SER A 111 -6.17 22.44 -19.21
C SER A 111 -7.63 22.14 -19.58
N TYR A 112 -8.22 21.06 -19.07
CA TYR A 112 -9.64 20.77 -19.28
C TYR A 112 -10.51 21.84 -18.60
N THR A 113 -10.24 22.16 -17.33
CA THR A 113 -11.04 23.15 -16.57
C THR A 113 -10.93 24.57 -17.11
N ARG A 114 -9.88 24.90 -17.88
CA ARG A 114 -9.75 26.19 -18.57
C ARG A 114 -10.61 26.32 -19.83
N HIS A 115 -11.30 25.25 -20.25
CA HIS A 115 -12.17 25.22 -21.44
C HIS A 115 -13.63 24.84 -21.11
N ALA A 116 -13.99 24.85 -19.82
CA ALA A 116 -15.36 24.67 -19.34
C ALA A 116 -15.95 26.01 -18.88
#